data_AF-A0A1G7ELZ1-F1
#
_entry.id   AF-A0A1G7ELZ1-F1
#
_cell.length_a   1.000
_cell.length_b   1.000
_cell.length_c   1.000
_cell.angle_alpha   90.00
_cell.angle_beta   90.00
_cell.angle_gamma   90.00
#
_symmetry.space_group_name_H-M   'P 1'
#
loop_
_entity.id
_entity.type
_entity.pdbx_description
1 polymer ?
#
loop_
_entity_poly.entity_id
_entity_poly.type
_entity_poly.pdbx_seq_one_letter_code
_entity_poly.pdbx_strand_id
1 'polypeptide(L)'
;MESLVLNLQSKNQIKDYIVDNYLIRYEADIFNEMLSAIENGAQEHLDWFRSFGDSLRAIAMNLHAYRKGLEFGFTEIAFDKYGWFKRPQWLDTEEHAFGDTRRYGNHSTFTIGHGPNGLWTYAMSYSFGCAGGGYTLSVYDKKFNHRDQAFTAALNDLKMKMTSRVGSTDTTNDKQPIILATLRDIEKVKIAMVQLSLF
;
A
#
# COMPACT_ATOMS: atom_id res chain seq x y z
N MET A 1 -11.42 29.68 4.83
CA MET A 1 -11.68 28.89 3.62
C MET A 1 -13.07 28.33 3.81
N GLU A 2 -14.03 28.69 2.96
CA GLU A 2 -15.40 28.17 3.09
C GLU A 2 -15.36 26.66 2.87
N SER A 3 -15.90 25.90 3.82
CA SER A 3 -16.03 24.45 3.69
C SER A 3 -16.94 24.13 2.50
N LEU A 4 -16.53 23.23 1.61
CA LEU A 4 -17.41 22.74 0.56
C LEU A 4 -18.72 22.23 1.17
N VAL A 5 -19.85 22.80 0.76
CA VAL A 5 -21.17 22.29 1.08
C VAL A 5 -21.61 21.42 -0.10
N LEU A 6 -21.65 20.10 0.10
CA LEU A 6 -22.26 19.17 -0.84
C LEU A 6 -23.77 19.18 -0.67
N ASN A 7 -24.48 19.70 -1.67
CA ASN A 7 -25.92 19.79 -1.71
C ASN A 7 -26.40 19.70 -3.18
N LEU A 8 -27.70 19.85 -3.41
CA LEU A 8 -28.32 19.79 -4.73
C LEU A 8 -27.73 20.80 -5.75
N GLN A 9 -27.13 21.90 -5.27
CA GLN A 9 -26.56 22.97 -6.09
C GLN A 9 -25.09 22.71 -6.45
N SER A 10 -24.41 21.77 -5.78
CA SER A 10 -22.99 21.44 -6.02
C SER A 10 -22.74 20.71 -7.35
N LYS A 11 -23.80 20.36 -8.09
CA LYS A 11 -23.72 19.60 -9.34
C LYS A 11 -22.77 20.23 -10.37
N ASN A 12 -22.90 21.54 -10.59
CA ASN A 12 -22.07 22.25 -11.57
C ASN A 12 -20.61 22.30 -11.12
N GLN A 13 -20.36 22.57 -9.85
CA GLN A 13 -19.00 22.57 -9.28
C GLN A 13 -18.30 21.22 -9.46
N ILE A 14 -19.00 20.10 -9.26
CA ILE A 14 -18.44 18.76 -9.47
C ILE A 14 -18.15 18.53 -10.96
N LYS A 15 -19.07 18.93 -11.86
CA LYS A 15 -18.86 18.81 -13.31
C LYS A 15 -17.68 19.63 -13.81
N ASP A 16 -17.59 20.88 -13.38
CA ASP A 16 -16.47 21.77 -13.72
C ASP A 16 -15.17 21.15 -13.21
N TYR A 17 -15.16 20.64 -11.97
CA TYR A 17 -14.00 19.92 -11.43
C TYR A 17 -13.59 18.71 -12.28
N ILE A 18 -14.55 17.88 -12.74
CA ILE A 18 -14.26 16.73 -13.61
C ILE A 18 -13.68 17.17 -14.96
N VAL A 19 -14.18 18.26 -15.55
CA VAL A 19 -13.72 18.76 -16.85
C VAL A 19 -12.33 19.40 -16.74
N ASP A 20 -12.10 20.17 -15.68
CA ASP A 20 -10.88 20.94 -15.49
C ASP A 20 -9.71 20.08 -14.99
N ASN A 21 -9.98 18.89 -14.47
CA ASN A 21 -8.96 17.99 -13.92
C ASN A 21 -8.90 16.69 -14.73
N TYR A 22 -7.69 16.25 -15.09
CA TYR A 22 -7.46 14.97 -15.76
C TYR A 22 -7.60 13.80 -14.77
N LEU A 23 -8.85 13.54 -14.37
CA LEU A 23 -9.17 12.56 -13.34
C LEU A 23 -8.77 11.16 -13.76
N ILE A 24 -8.21 10.42 -12.80
CA ILE A 24 -8.02 8.98 -12.94
C ILE A 24 -9.31 8.24 -12.61
N ARG A 25 -9.40 6.99 -13.06
CA ARG A 25 -10.65 6.21 -13.05
C ARG A 25 -11.38 6.21 -11.70
N TYR A 26 -10.67 5.96 -10.59
CA TYR A 26 -11.35 5.91 -9.29
C TYR A 26 -11.90 7.27 -8.84
N GLU A 27 -11.26 8.38 -9.22
CA GLU A 27 -11.73 9.73 -8.89
C GLU A 27 -13.00 10.03 -9.68
N ALA A 28 -12.98 9.72 -10.98
CA ALA A 28 -14.15 9.86 -11.84
C ALA A 28 -15.33 9.02 -11.32
N ASP A 29 -15.08 7.76 -10.92
CA ASP A 29 -16.11 6.87 -10.36
C ASP A 29 -16.72 7.48 -9.09
N ILE A 30 -15.91 8.00 -8.15
CA ILE A 30 -16.38 8.65 -6.92
C ILE A 30 -17.25 9.87 -7.25
N PHE A 31 -16.81 10.76 -8.14
CA PHE A 31 -17.59 11.95 -8.47
C PHE A 31 -18.88 11.62 -9.23
N ASN A 32 -18.88 10.58 -10.06
CA ASN A 32 -20.10 10.09 -10.71
C ASN A 32 -21.12 9.57 -9.70
N GLU A 33 -20.67 8.87 -8.64
CA GLU A 33 -21.55 8.47 -7.54
C GLU A 33 -22.13 9.69 -6.80
N MET A 34 -21.32 10.72 -6.55
CA MET A 34 -21.77 11.97 -5.95
C MET A 34 -22.81 12.69 -6.83
N LEU A 35 -22.58 12.76 -8.15
CA LEU A 35 -23.52 13.33 -9.11
C LEU A 35 -24.85 12.55 -9.12
N SER A 36 -24.78 11.21 -9.09
CA SER A 36 -25.98 10.37 -9.00
C SER A 36 -26.74 10.58 -7.69
N ALA A 37 -26.05 10.74 -6.56
CA ALA A 37 -26.68 11.06 -5.28
C ALA A 37 -27.39 12.42 -5.30
N ILE A 38 -26.81 13.42 -5.97
CA ILE A 38 -27.46 14.73 -6.19
C ILE A 38 -28.72 14.57 -7.03
N GLU A 39 -28.65 13.83 -8.15
CA GLU A 39 -29.79 13.63 -9.05
C GLU A 39 -30.97 12.92 -8.39
N ASN A 40 -30.67 12.00 -7.46
CA ASN A 40 -31.68 11.26 -6.70
C ASN A 40 -32.14 11.98 -5.42
N GLY A 41 -31.60 13.16 -5.09
CA GLY A 41 -31.91 13.86 -3.84
C GLY A 41 -31.51 13.10 -2.57
N ALA A 42 -30.49 12.24 -2.65
CA ALA A 42 -30.06 11.38 -1.55
C ALA A 42 -29.15 12.15 -0.57
N GLN A 43 -29.75 13.00 0.26
CA GLN A 43 -29.00 13.87 1.18
C GLN A 43 -28.11 13.08 2.14
N GLU A 44 -28.56 11.94 2.67
CA GLU A 44 -27.76 11.10 3.56
C GLU A 44 -26.46 10.61 2.89
N HIS A 45 -26.51 10.27 1.60
CA HIS A 45 -25.31 9.87 0.85
C HIS A 45 -24.37 11.06 0.65
N LEU A 46 -24.90 12.26 0.39
CA LEU A 46 -24.09 13.48 0.23
C LEU A 46 -23.41 13.88 1.55
N ASP A 47 -24.11 13.76 2.67
CA ASP A 47 -23.56 14.00 4.00
C ASP A 47 -22.46 12.98 4.33
N TRP A 48 -22.64 11.74 3.91
CA TRP A 48 -21.60 10.72 4.03
C TRP A 48 -20.35 11.06 3.20
N PHE A 49 -20.48 11.43 1.92
CA PHE A 49 -19.34 11.90 1.12
C PHE A 49 -18.64 13.11 1.75
N ARG A 50 -19.42 14.07 2.25
CA ARG A 50 -18.92 15.27 2.92
C ARG A 50 -18.11 14.95 4.19
N SER A 51 -18.42 13.85 4.87
CA SER A 51 -17.65 13.42 6.05
C SER A 51 -16.18 13.08 5.75
N PHE A 52 -15.83 12.83 4.47
CA PHE A 52 -14.46 12.50 4.06
C PHE A 52 -13.57 13.70 3.77
N GLY A 53 -14.07 14.94 3.77
CA GLY A 53 -13.23 16.09 3.56
C GLY A 53 -13.98 17.39 3.26
N ASP A 54 -13.25 18.49 3.31
CA ASP A 54 -13.75 19.85 3.08
C ASP A 54 -13.62 20.32 1.63
N SER A 55 -13.06 19.49 0.74
CA SER A 55 -12.85 19.75 -0.68
C SER A 55 -13.06 18.50 -1.52
N LEU A 56 -13.41 18.65 -2.80
CA LEU A 56 -13.61 17.53 -3.72
C LEU A 56 -12.39 16.60 -3.79
N ARG A 57 -11.18 17.19 -3.78
CA ARG A 57 -9.93 16.44 -3.73
C ARG A 57 -9.79 15.63 -2.43
N ALA A 58 -10.00 16.26 -1.27
CA ALA A 58 -9.87 15.58 0.01
C ALA A 58 -10.87 14.42 0.13
N ILE A 59 -12.13 14.66 -0.29
CA ILE A 59 -13.19 13.65 -0.33
C ILE A 59 -12.77 12.47 -1.19
N ALA A 60 -12.36 12.71 -2.45
CA ALA A 60 -11.98 11.64 -3.37
C ALA A 60 -10.79 10.82 -2.85
N MET A 61 -9.74 11.48 -2.36
CA MET A 61 -8.53 10.80 -1.85
C MET A 61 -8.82 9.99 -0.58
N ASN A 62 -9.51 10.59 0.40
CA ASN A 62 -9.81 9.93 1.67
C ASN A 62 -10.80 8.79 1.49
N LEU A 63 -11.84 8.98 0.67
CA LEU A 63 -12.79 7.93 0.37
C LEU A 63 -12.12 6.76 -0.38
N HIS A 64 -11.23 7.06 -1.33
CA HIS A 64 -10.48 6.01 -2.02
C HIS A 64 -9.61 5.21 -1.04
N ALA A 65 -8.90 5.88 -0.13
CA ALA A 65 -8.10 5.25 0.91
C ALA A 65 -8.96 4.36 1.84
N TYR A 66 -10.12 4.86 2.26
CA TYR A 66 -11.07 4.11 3.07
C TYR A 66 -11.58 2.87 2.34
N ARG A 67 -12.02 3.00 1.09
CA ARG A 67 -12.49 1.87 0.26
C ARG A 67 -11.41 0.81 0.08
N LYS A 68 -10.15 1.22 -0.06
CA LYS A 68 -9.01 0.28 -0.11
C LYS A 68 -8.74 -0.38 1.23
N GLY A 69 -8.91 0.35 2.34
CA GLY A 69 -8.89 -0.22 3.68
C GLY A 69 -9.97 -1.28 3.91
N LEU A 70 -11.19 -1.05 3.40
CA LEU A 70 -12.29 -2.02 3.47
C LEU A 70 -11.96 -3.34 2.79
N GLU A 71 -11.17 -3.33 1.70
CA GLU A 71 -10.73 -4.57 1.05
C GLU A 71 -9.88 -5.45 1.99
N PHE A 72 -9.20 -4.87 3.00
CA PHE A 72 -8.47 -5.57 4.06
C PHE A 72 -9.28 -5.71 5.37
N GLY A 73 -10.55 -5.32 5.38
CA GLY A 73 -11.41 -5.39 6.56
C GLY A 73 -11.23 -4.25 7.56
N PHE A 74 -10.53 -3.18 7.20
CA PHE A 74 -10.44 -1.99 8.04
C PHE A 74 -11.71 -1.14 7.88
N THR A 75 -12.48 -1.02 8.95
CA THR A 75 -13.78 -0.30 8.95
C THR A 75 -13.75 1.02 9.70
N GLU A 76 -12.68 1.31 10.45
CA GLU A 76 -12.55 2.56 11.20
C GLU A 76 -12.39 3.75 10.24
N ILE A 77 -13.20 4.78 10.43
CA ILE A 77 -13.05 6.07 9.75
C ILE A 77 -12.43 7.05 10.75
N ALA A 78 -11.19 7.43 10.49
CA ALA A 78 -10.47 8.40 11.30
C ALA A 78 -9.61 9.31 10.42
N PHE A 79 -9.47 10.56 10.83
CA PHE A 79 -8.68 11.58 10.13
C PHE A 79 -7.60 12.15 11.04
N ASP A 80 -6.45 12.50 10.47
CA ASP A 80 -5.39 13.20 11.18
C ASP A 80 -5.73 14.68 11.38
N LYS A 81 -4.84 15.41 12.06
CA LYS A 81 -5.03 16.85 12.35
C LYS A 81 -5.05 17.74 11.10
N TYR A 82 -4.73 17.20 9.92
CA TYR A 82 -4.73 17.89 8.64
C TYR A 82 -5.91 17.47 7.75
N GLY A 83 -6.82 16.63 8.25
CA GLY A 83 -7.99 16.16 7.50
C GLY A 83 -7.67 15.01 6.54
N TRP A 84 -6.50 14.37 6.63
CA TRP A 84 -6.18 13.19 5.82
C TRP A 84 -6.60 11.91 6.53
N PHE A 85 -7.10 10.95 5.77
CA PHE A 85 -7.51 9.65 6.28
C PHE A 85 -6.32 8.97 6.98
N LYS A 86 -6.52 8.56 8.24
CA LYS A 86 -5.48 7.88 9.02
C LYS A 86 -5.21 6.53 8.38
N ARG A 87 -3.91 6.20 8.26
CA ARG A 87 -3.50 4.88 7.82
C ARG A 87 -3.97 3.84 8.85
N PRO A 88 -4.58 2.74 8.42
CA PRO A 88 -4.97 1.68 9.33
C PRO A 88 -3.74 1.04 9.98
N GLN A 89 -3.94 0.49 11.17
CA GLN A 89 -2.93 -0.31 11.85
C GLN A 89 -3.13 -1.78 11.51
N TRP A 90 -2.10 -2.43 10.98
CA TRP A 90 -2.07 -3.85 10.70
C TRP A 90 -2.09 -4.65 12.02
N LEU A 91 -2.81 -5.77 12.07
CA LEU A 91 -3.05 -6.51 13.32
C LEU A 91 -1.81 -7.30 13.76
N ASP A 92 -1.32 -8.20 12.92
CA ASP A 92 -0.04 -8.87 13.12
C ASP A 92 0.92 -8.47 12.01
N THR A 93 2.12 -8.05 12.39
CA THR A 93 3.22 -7.75 11.47
C THR A 93 4.43 -8.58 11.81
N GLU A 94 5.06 -9.15 10.81
CA GLU A 94 6.24 -9.99 10.97
C GLU A 94 7.33 -9.54 10.01
N GLU A 95 8.48 -9.15 10.56
CA GLU A 95 9.64 -8.73 9.79
C GLU A 95 10.66 -9.87 9.63
N HIS A 96 11.15 -10.02 8.41
CA HIS A 96 12.16 -11.00 8.03
C HIS A 96 13.38 -10.30 7.47
N ALA A 97 14.55 -10.56 8.04
CA ALA A 97 15.80 -9.96 7.63
C ALA A 97 16.73 -10.95 6.90
N PHE A 98 17.44 -10.45 5.89
CA PHE A 98 18.34 -11.22 5.02
C PHE A 98 19.65 -10.45 4.84
N GLY A 99 20.79 -11.11 5.02
CA GLY A 99 22.11 -10.45 5.00
C GLY A 99 22.63 -10.10 6.40
N ASP A 100 23.56 -9.13 6.47
CA ASP A 100 24.23 -8.77 7.72
C ASP A 100 23.46 -7.67 8.48
N THR A 101 22.70 -8.09 9.49
CA THR A 101 21.87 -7.22 10.33
C THR A 101 22.67 -6.34 11.30
N ARG A 102 23.98 -6.60 11.47
CA ARG A 102 24.83 -5.82 12.39
C ARG A 102 25.16 -4.43 11.86
N ARG A 103 24.93 -4.17 10.57
CA ARG A 103 25.23 -2.89 9.92
C ARG A 103 24.04 -2.42 9.09
N TYR A 104 23.70 -1.15 9.27
CA TYR A 104 22.73 -0.48 8.42
C TYR A 104 23.18 -0.52 6.97
N GLY A 105 22.25 -0.80 6.05
CA GLY A 105 22.53 -0.93 4.62
C GLY A 105 23.14 -2.28 4.20
N ASN A 106 23.48 -3.19 5.11
CA ASN A 106 24.05 -4.50 4.76
C ASN A 106 23.05 -5.66 4.80
N HIS A 107 21.78 -5.35 5.03
CA HIS A 107 20.70 -6.32 5.02
C HIS A 107 19.49 -5.75 4.31
N SER A 108 18.63 -6.65 3.86
CA SER A 108 17.30 -6.34 3.37
C SER A 108 16.27 -6.92 4.32
N THR A 109 15.11 -6.28 4.41
CA THR A 109 13.96 -6.79 5.15
C THR A 109 12.74 -6.86 4.26
N PHE A 110 11.83 -7.76 4.59
CA PHE A 110 10.43 -7.60 4.21
C PHE A 110 9.56 -7.79 5.44
N THR A 111 8.45 -7.06 5.48
CA THR A 111 7.45 -7.16 6.54
C THR A 111 6.19 -7.72 5.93
N ILE A 112 5.67 -8.83 6.44
CA ILE A 112 4.33 -9.29 6.09
C ILE A 112 3.34 -8.77 7.15
N GLY A 113 2.12 -8.48 6.74
CA GLY A 113 1.07 -8.09 7.67
C GLY A 113 -0.31 -8.45 7.15
N HIS A 114 -1.29 -8.55 8.04
CA HIS A 114 -2.68 -8.84 7.65
C HIS A 114 -3.69 -7.87 8.24
N GLY A 115 -4.78 -7.70 7.49
CA GLY A 115 -5.94 -6.94 7.93
C GLY A 115 -6.89 -7.78 8.80
N PRO A 116 -7.92 -7.15 9.40
CA PRO A 116 -8.93 -7.82 10.21
C PRO A 116 -9.67 -8.97 9.52
N ASN A 117 -9.78 -8.94 8.19
CA ASN A 117 -10.43 -10.01 7.44
C ASN A 117 -9.51 -11.20 7.11
N GLY A 118 -8.27 -11.21 7.63
CA GLY A 118 -7.30 -12.28 7.40
C GLY A 118 -6.59 -12.22 6.05
N LEU A 119 -6.78 -11.18 5.24
CA LEU A 119 -5.99 -10.97 4.02
C LEU A 119 -4.61 -10.44 4.37
N TRP A 120 -3.60 -11.02 3.72
CA TRP A 120 -2.20 -10.73 3.91
C TRP A 120 -1.65 -9.86 2.79
N THR A 121 -0.63 -9.07 3.12
CA THR A 121 0.23 -8.36 2.17
C THR A 121 1.65 -8.26 2.69
N TYR A 122 2.55 -7.66 1.92
CA TYR A 122 3.94 -7.44 2.33
C TYR A 122 4.50 -6.11 1.87
N ALA A 123 5.48 -5.65 2.63
CA ALA A 123 6.30 -4.48 2.44
C ALA A 123 7.77 -4.91 2.33
N MET A 124 8.63 -4.08 1.75
CA MET A 124 10.03 -4.46 1.56
C MET A 124 10.96 -3.27 1.74
N SER A 125 12.12 -3.51 2.34
CA SER A 125 13.28 -2.63 2.35
C SER A 125 14.46 -3.44 1.82
N TYR A 126 14.89 -3.17 0.59
CA TYR A 126 16.00 -3.90 -0.03
C TYR A 126 17.24 -3.01 -0.13
N SER A 127 18.39 -3.59 0.18
CA SER A 127 19.69 -2.92 0.09
C SER A 127 20.67 -3.70 -0.79
N PHE A 128 21.31 -2.98 -1.70
CA PHE A 128 22.47 -3.44 -2.46
C PHE A 128 23.80 -2.97 -1.83
N GLY A 129 23.75 -2.27 -0.70
CA GLY A 129 24.89 -1.77 0.05
C GLY A 129 24.91 -0.24 0.15
N CYS A 130 25.07 0.44 -0.98
CA CYS A 130 24.98 1.91 -1.03
C CYS A 130 23.77 2.40 -1.83
N ALA A 131 23.17 1.54 -2.66
CA ALA A 131 21.86 1.75 -3.24
C ALA A 131 20.82 0.81 -2.61
N GLY A 132 19.55 1.13 -2.80
CA GLY A 132 18.45 0.35 -2.28
C GLY A 132 17.12 1.04 -2.51
N GLY A 133 16.07 0.52 -1.89
CA GLY A 133 14.76 1.13 -1.90
C GLY A 133 13.82 0.39 -0.96
N GLY A 134 12.67 0.98 -0.71
CA GLY A 134 11.68 0.32 0.10
C GLY A 134 10.33 0.99 0.09
N TYR A 135 9.36 0.28 0.63
CA TYR A 135 7.98 0.71 0.81
C TYR A 135 7.41 0.05 2.06
N THR A 136 6.43 0.71 2.67
CA THR A 136 5.73 0.24 3.86
C THR A 136 4.44 -0.49 3.50
N LEU A 137 3.90 -1.27 4.43
CA LEU A 137 2.62 -1.96 4.22
C LEU A 137 1.53 -0.97 3.83
N SER A 138 0.78 -1.28 2.78
CA SER A 138 -0.19 -0.39 2.18
C SER A 138 -1.47 -1.11 1.78
N VAL A 139 -2.61 -0.46 1.99
CA VAL A 139 -3.93 -0.97 1.58
C VAL A 139 -4.08 -1.07 0.04
N TYR A 140 -3.17 -0.42 -0.68
CA TYR A 140 -3.08 -0.47 -2.14
C TYR A 140 -2.29 -1.69 -2.64
N ASP A 141 -1.61 -2.42 -1.75
CA ASP A 141 -0.76 -3.54 -2.12
C ASP A 141 -1.57 -4.77 -2.55
N LYS A 142 -0.85 -5.73 -3.15
CA LYS A 142 -1.38 -7.02 -3.55
C LYS A 142 -1.88 -7.80 -2.33
N LYS A 143 -3.02 -8.45 -2.50
CA LYS A 143 -3.71 -9.22 -1.45
C LYS A 143 -3.45 -10.70 -1.62
N PHE A 144 -3.27 -11.38 -0.51
CA PHE A 144 -3.05 -12.81 -0.44
C PHE A 144 -3.99 -13.42 0.59
N ASN A 145 -4.55 -14.60 0.29
CA ASN A 145 -5.49 -15.25 1.21
C ASN A 145 -4.77 -15.91 2.39
N HIS A 146 -3.48 -16.20 2.26
CA HIS A 146 -2.69 -16.90 3.26
C HIS A 146 -1.34 -16.23 3.48
N ARG A 147 -0.87 -16.26 4.73
CA ARG A 147 0.46 -15.78 5.14
C ARG A 147 1.56 -16.32 4.23
N ASP A 148 1.56 -17.62 3.97
CA ASP A 148 2.63 -18.28 3.22
C ASP A 148 2.68 -17.85 1.75
N GLN A 149 1.53 -17.46 1.18
CA GLN A 149 1.49 -16.89 -0.17
C GLN A 149 2.14 -15.50 -0.19
N ALA A 150 1.83 -14.64 0.79
CA ALA A 150 2.46 -13.33 0.93
C ALA A 150 3.97 -13.45 1.18
N PHE A 151 4.37 -14.36 2.09
CA PHE A 151 5.77 -14.65 2.39
C PHE A 151 6.54 -15.13 1.14
N THR A 152 5.97 -16.11 0.42
CA THR A 152 6.59 -16.65 -0.80
C THR A 152 6.72 -15.58 -1.88
N ALA A 153 5.70 -14.72 -2.04
CA ALA A 153 5.75 -13.59 -2.97
C ALA A 153 6.84 -12.59 -2.59
N ALA A 154 6.92 -12.17 -1.33
CA ALA A 154 7.95 -11.27 -0.82
C ALA A 154 9.36 -11.84 -1.04
N LEU A 155 9.56 -13.13 -0.75
CA LEU A 155 10.84 -13.81 -0.93
C LEU A 155 11.26 -13.87 -2.40
N ASN A 156 10.31 -14.13 -3.31
CA ASN A 156 10.57 -14.16 -4.74
C ASN A 156 10.89 -12.77 -5.32
N ASP A 157 10.19 -11.74 -4.86
CA ASP A 157 10.46 -10.35 -5.26
C ASP A 157 11.85 -9.92 -4.80
N LEU A 158 12.22 -10.22 -3.55
CA LEU A 158 13.54 -9.89 -3.03
C LEU A 158 14.63 -10.64 -3.81
N LYS A 159 14.42 -11.94 -4.08
CA LYS A 159 15.33 -12.75 -4.90
C LYS A 159 15.52 -12.11 -6.28
N MET A 160 14.43 -11.74 -6.95
CA MET A 160 14.46 -11.11 -8.27
C MET A 160 15.26 -9.80 -8.26
N LYS A 161 15.00 -8.93 -7.28
CA LYS A 161 15.73 -7.66 -7.12
C LYS A 161 17.23 -7.90 -6.95
N MET A 162 17.61 -8.81 -6.05
CA MET A 162 19.01 -9.12 -5.80
C MET A 162 19.70 -9.77 -7.00
N THR A 163 19.05 -10.74 -7.65
CA THR A 163 19.59 -11.42 -8.83
C THR A 163 19.84 -10.46 -9.98
N SER A 164 18.98 -9.45 -10.19
CA SER A 164 19.17 -8.45 -11.25
C SER A 164 20.42 -7.57 -11.08
N ARG A 165 21.08 -7.60 -9.91
CA ARG A 165 22.29 -6.84 -9.59
C ARG A 165 23.55 -7.69 -9.45
N VAL A 166 23.44 -9.00 -9.65
CA VAL A 166 24.61 -9.90 -9.64
C VAL A 166 25.52 -9.56 -10.82
N GLY A 167 26.82 -9.37 -10.53
CA GLY A 167 27.81 -9.01 -11.55
C GLY A 167 27.72 -7.56 -12.04
N SER A 168 26.97 -6.70 -11.35
CA SER A 168 26.89 -5.28 -11.67
C SER A 168 28.29 -4.63 -11.69
N THR A 169 28.53 -3.80 -12.70
CA THR A 169 29.77 -3.02 -12.84
C THR A 169 29.74 -1.74 -11.98
N ASP A 170 28.59 -1.34 -11.45
CA ASP A 170 28.45 -0.25 -10.49
C ASP A 170 28.85 -0.71 -9.08
N THR A 171 30.15 -0.91 -8.90
CA THR A 171 30.74 -1.41 -7.65
C THR A 171 30.61 -0.43 -6.48
N THR A 172 30.24 0.83 -6.74
CA THR A 172 29.97 1.81 -5.69
C THR A 172 28.62 1.56 -5.05
N ASN A 173 27.59 1.32 -5.85
CA ASN A 173 26.21 1.15 -5.38
C ASN A 173 25.85 -0.32 -5.09
N ASP A 174 26.27 -1.23 -5.98
CA ASP A 174 25.89 -2.64 -5.98
C ASP A 174 27.01 -3.51 -5.40
N LYS A 175 27.08 -3.55 -4.06
CA LYS A 175 28.07 -4.32 -3.32
C LYS A 175 27.75 -5.81 -3.42
N GLN A 176 28.48 -6.51 -4.28
CA GLN A 176 28.33 -7.94 -4.51
C GLN A 176 28.34 -8.78 -3.20
N PRO A 177 29.18 -8.51 -2.19
CA PRO A 177 29.13 -9.25 -0.93
C PRO A 177 27.76 -9.18 -0.21
N ILE A 178 27.07 -8.04 -0.29
CA ILE A 178 25.76 -7.81 0.36
C ILE A 178 24.64 -8.50 -0.44
N ILE A 179 24.68 -8.36 -1.77
CA ILE A 179 23.73 -9.03 -2.68
C ILE A 179 23.84 -10.55 -2.53
N LEU A 180 25.06 -11.10 -2.55
CA LEU A 180 25.29 -12.54 -2.42
C LEU A 180 25.01 -13.06 -1.00
N ALA A 181 25.21 -12.26 0.05
CA ALA A 181 24.77 -12.63 1.40
C ALA A 181 23.24 -12.78 1.47
N THR A 182 22.52 -11.79 0.96
CA THR A 182 21.05 -11.81 0.91
C THR A 182 20.53 -13.02 0.13
N LEU A 183 21.09 -13.30 -1.06
CA LEU A 183 20.70 -14.45 -1.88
C LEU A 183 20.96 -15.80 -1.18
N ARG A 184 22.07 -15.92 -0.43
CA ARG A 184 22.36 -17.14 0.34
C ARG A 184 21.35 -17.36 1.45
N ASP A 185 20.94 -16.31 2.16
CA ASP A 185 19.94 -16.44 3.22
C ASP A 185 18.55 -16.77 2.66
N ILE A 186 18.18 -16.18 1.52
CA ILE A 186 16.96 -16.56 0.78
C ILE A 186 16.98 -18.06 0.44
N GLU A 187 18.11 -18.58 -0.05
CA GLU A 187 18.21 -19.98 -0.44
C GLU A 187 18.08 -20.92 0.77
N LYS A 188 18.69 -20.57 1.92
CA LYS A 188 18.50 -21.32 3.17
C LYS A 188 17.03 -21.40 3.59
N VAL A 189 16.30 -20.28 3.50
CA VAL A 189 14.87 -20.24 3.82
C VAL A 189 14.08 -21.14 2.87
N LYS A 190 14.35 -21.08 1.56
CA LYS A 190 13.68 -21.94 0.58
C LYS A 190 13.91 -23.42 0.84
N ILE A 191 15.13 -23.81 1.18
CA ILE A 191 15.46 -25.20 1.54
C ILE A 191 14.66 -25.63 2.78
N ALA A 192 14.62 -24.79 3.82
CA ALA A 192 13.88 -25.08 5.05
C ALA A 192 12.36 -25.24 4.79
N MET A 193 11.77 -24.40 3.94
CA MET A 193 10.35 -24.51 3.56
C MET A 193 10.03 -25.84 2.87
N VAL A 194 10.90 -26.33 1.98
CA VAL A 194 10.71 -27.62 1.31
C VAL A 194 10.83 -28.77 2.32
N GLN A 195 11.81 -28.73 3.22
CA GLN A 195 11.99 -29.78 4.23
C GLN A 195 10.78 -29.92 5.16
N LEU A 196 10.14 -28.81 5.54
CA LEU A 196 8.94 -28.82 6.37
C LEU A 196 7.70 -29.38 5.65
N SER A 197 7.64 -29.29 4.31
CA SER A 197 6.51 -29.80 3.52
C SER A 197 6.56 -31.31 3.26
N LEU A 198 7.65 -31.98 3.64
CA LEU A 198 7.87 -33.42 3.45
C LEU A 198 7.46 -34.27 4.68
N PHE A 199 6.92 -33.65 5.71
CA PHE A 199 6.38 -34.27 6.94
C PHE A 199 4.90 -33.96 7.09
#